data_AF-Q19TT8-F1
#
_entry.id   AF-Q19TT8-F1
#
_cell.length_a   1.000
_cell.length_b   1.000
_cell.length_c   1.000
_cell.angle_alpha   90.00
_cell.angle_beta   90.00
_cell.angle_gamma   90.00
#
_symmetry.space_group_name_H-M   'P 1'
#
loop_
_entity.id
_entity.type
_entity.pdbx_description
1 polymer ?
#
loop_
_entity_poly.entity_id
_entity_poly.type
_entity_poly.pdbx_seq_one_letter_code
_entity_poly.pdbx_strand_id
1 'polypeptide(L)'
;YVRMVRTDLMGLVREDLIFDLGRHVDDSVHLFEEWGLPCWIKDEHGHNLDGAQAKAAGKSLRNGDEPVRSGRWQIMINGESYKCIVAEAAKNALGEARIMERIFIVKLLLDANTDNRIAGAVGFNLRANEVHIFRTNAMMVACGGAVNVYKPRSTGEGMGRAWYPVWNAGSTYTMCAQVGAEMTMMENRFVPARFKDGYGPVGAWFLLFKAKATNYKGEDYCATNRAMLKPYEDRGYAKGHVIPTCLRNHMMLREMREGRGPIYMDTKTAL
;
A
#
# COMPACT_ATOMS: atom_id res chain seq x y z
N TYR A 1 1.36 -11.50 -12.85
CA TYR A 1 0.96 -10.45 -11.90
C TYR A 1 -0.55 -10.24 -11.87
N VAL A 2 -1.18 -9.82 -12.98
CA VAL A 2 -2.64 -9.57 -13.10
C VAL A 2 -3.53 -10.61 -12.41
N ARG A 3 -3.35 -11.89 -12.72
CA ARG A 3 -4.13 -12.99 -12.11
C ARG A 3 -4.06 -12.99 -10.58
N MET A 4 -2.90 -12.70 -9.99
CA MET A 4 -2.76 -12.63 -8.54
C MET A 4 -3.55 -11.46 -7.96
N VAL A 5 -3.47 -10.28 -8.56
CA VAL A 5 -4.22 -9.09 -8.12
C VAL A 5 -5.73 -9.34 -8.26
N ARG A 6 -6.18 -9.86 -9.41
CA ARG A 6 -7.58 -10.22 -9.65
C ARG A 6 -8.11 -11.22 -8.63
N THR A 7 -7.32 -12.26 -8.31
CA THR A 7 -7.73 -13.24 -7.30
C THR A 7 -7.85 -12.57 -5.93
N ASP A 8 -6.88 -11.76 -5.50
CA ASP A 8 -6.92 -11.12 -4.17
C ASP A 8 -8.07 -10.10 -4.04
N LEU A 9 -8.40 -9.40 -5.14
CA LEU A 9 -9.48 -8.42 -5.23
C LEU A 9 -10.83 -9.04 -5.67
N MET A 10 -11.03 -10.32 -5.39
CA MET A 10 -12.32 -11.00 -5.57
C MET A 10 -12.88 -10.94 -7.00
N GLY A 11 -12.02 -10.91 -8.01
CA GLY A 11 -12.40 -11.04 -9.42
C GLY A 11 -12.84 -9.74 -10.11
N LEU A 12 -13.01 -8.63 -9.40
CA LEU A 12 -13.56 -7.38 -9.95
C LEU A 12 -12.46 -6.31 -10.01
N VAL A 13 -11.80 -6.22 -11.17
CA VAL A 13 -10.66 -5.30 -11.38
C VAL A 13 -10.60 -4.81 -12.82
N ARG A 14 -9.87 -3.71 -13.04
CA ARG A 14 -9.42 -3.27 -14.36
C ARG A 14 -8.08 -3.92 -14.73
N GLU A 15 -8.16 -5.04 -15.44
CA GLU A 15 -6.97 -5.83 -15.81
C GLU A 15 -6.01 -5.08 -16.73
N ASP A 16 -6.53 -4.20 -17.58
CA ASP A 16 -5.77 -3.33 -18.46
C ASP A 16 -4.84 -2.40 -17.64
N LEU A 17 -5.38 -1.74 -16.61
CA LEU A 17 -4.59 -0.84 -15.74
C LEU A 17 -3.56 -1.63 -14.91
N ILE A 18 -3.91 -2.82 -14.44
CA ILE A 18 -2.99 -3.67 -13.65
C ILE A 18 -1.85 -4.18 -14.54
N PHE A 19 -2.16 -4.61 -15.76
CA PHE A 19 -1.17 -5.08 -16.71
C PHE A 19 -0.21 -3.95 -17.09
N ASP A 20 -0.77 -2.78 -17.40
CA ASP A 20 0.01 -1.60 -17.78
C ASP A 20 0.97 -1.16 -16.66
N LEU A 21 0.48 -1.06 -15.42
CA LEU A 21 1.34 -0.84 -14.27
C LEU A 21 2.43 -1.92 -14.16
N GLY A 22 2.03 -3.19 -14.25
CA GLY A 22 2.91 -4.34 -14.07
C GLY A 22 4.06 -4.43 -15.08
N ARG A 23 3.91 -3.86 -16.28
CA ARG A 23 5.00 -3.82 -17.28
C ARG A 23 5.91 -2.59 -17.16
N HIS A 24 5.55 -1.60 -16.36
CA HIS A 24 6.33 -0.37 -16.14
C HIS A 24 7.04 -0.34 -14.77
N VAL A 25 6.56 -1.09 -13.78
CA VAL A 25 7.01 -0.97 -12.39
C VAL A 25 8.49 -1.32 -12.17
N ASP A 26 9.01 -2.34 -12.85
CA ASP A 26 10.39 -2.80 -12.64
C ASP A 26 11.41 -1.72 -13.04
N ASP A 27 11.13 -0.94 -14.08
CA ASP A 27 11.99 0.17 -14.51
C ASP A 27 12.08 1.26 -13.44
N SER A 28 10.96 1.60 -12.80
CA SER A 28 10.95 2.54 -11.66
C SER A 28 11.74 2.00 -10.46
N VAL A 29 11.68 0.69 -10.20
CA VAL A 29 12.44 0.07 -9.10
C VAL A 29 13.95 0.13 -9.37
N HIS A 30 14.39 -0.11 -10.61
CA HIS A 30 15.80 0.06 -10.98
C HIS A 30 16.27 1.50 -10.80
N LEU A 31 15.44 2.49 -11.16
CA LEU A 31 15.76 3.90 -10.91
C LEU A 31 15.90 4.21 -9.42
N PHE A 32 15.09 3.61 -8.55
CA PHE A 32 15.24 3.81 -7.11
C PHE A 32 16.58 3.31 -6.58
N GLU A 33 17.03 2.12 -7.02
CA GLU A 33 18.36 1.61 -6.65
C GLU A 33 19.47 2.53 -7.16
N GLU A 34 19.36 3.01 -8.41
CA GLU A 34 20.30 3.94 -9.03
C GLU A 34 20.40 5.27 -8.27
N TRP A 35 19.27 5.80 -7.79
CA TRP A 35 19.23 7.01 -6.95
C TRP A 35 19.74 6.78 -5.52
N GLY A 36 20.03 5.53 -5.14
CA GLY A 36 20.67 5.19 -3.87
C GLY A 36 19.80 4.40 -2.90
N LEU A 37 18.64 3.87 -3.30
CA LEU A 37 17.83 3.00 -2.45
C LEU A 37 18.55 1.65 -2.24
N PRO A 38 18.93 1.27 -1.00
CA PRO A 38 19.66 0.03 -0.79
C PRO A 38 18.72 -1.17 -0.93
N CYS A 39 18.96 -1.99 -1.96
CA CYS A 39 18.19 -3.18 -2.27
C CYS A 39 18.95 -4.44 -1.85
N TRP A 40 18.28 -5.38 -1.20
CA TRP A 40 18.92 -6.61 -0.72
C TRP A 40 19.09 -7.59 -1.86
N ILE A 41 20.25 -8.23 -1.93
CA ILE A 41 20.64 -9.14 -3.02
C ILE A 41 21.17 -10.46 -2.44
N LYS A 42 21.00 -11.55 -3.18
CA LYS A 42 21.57 -12.85 -2.84
C LYS A 42 23.04 -12.94 -3.23
N ASP A 43 23.87 -13.51 -2.37
CA ASP A 43 25.23 -13.89 -2.74
C ASP A 43 25.24 -15.21 -3.54
N GLU A 44 26.43 -15.62 -3.99
CA GLU A 44 26.63 -16.85 -4.78
C GLU A 44 26.29 -18.14 -4.01
N HIS A 45 26.25 -18.07 -2.67
CA HIS A 45 25.91 -19.17 -1.79
C HIS A 45 24.43 -19.13 -1.33
N GLY A 46 23.66 -18.15 -1.81
CA GLY A 46 22.25 -17.97 -1.47
C GLY A 46 21.99 -17.25 -0.14
N HIS A 47 23.01 -16.70 0.52
CA HIS A 47 22.85 -15.84 1.69
C HIS A 47 22.32 -14.46 1.30
N ASN A 48 21.74 -13.76 2.27
CA ASN A 48 21.20 -12.43 2.09
C ASN A 48 22.28 -11.38 2.36
N LEU A 49 22.55 -10.50 1.39
CA LEU A 49 23.32 -9.29 1.58
C LEU A 49 22.34 -8.12 1.74
N ASP A 50 22.58 -7.26 2.74
CA ASP A 50 21.87 -5.98 2.81
C ASP A 50 22.31 -5.07 1.65
N GLY A 51 21.59 -3.97 1.42
CA GLY A 51 21.86 -3.15 0.24
C GLY A 51 23.22 -2.46 0.22
N ALA A 52 23.83 -2.17 1.38
CA ALA A 52 25.16 -1.59 1.43
C ALA A 52 26.23 -2.65 1.14
N GLN A 53 26.09 -3.84 1.72
CA GLN A 53 26.96 -4.99 1.46
C GLN A 53 26.89 -5.44 0.00
N ALA A 54 25.69 -5.53 -0.57
CA ALA A 54 25.48 -5.88 -1.97
C ALA A 54 26.19 -4.91 -2.91
N LYS A 55 26.03 -3.60 -2.69
CA LYS A 55 26.72 -2.56 -3.46
C LYS A 55 28.24 -2.65 -3.32
N ALA A 56 28.76 -2.87 -2.11
CA ALA A 56 30.20 -3.03 -1.86
C ALA A 56 30.77 -4.28 -2.57
N ALA A 57 29.97 -5.33 -2.72
CA ALA A 57 30.30 -6.54 -3.47
C ALA A 57 30.10 -6.40 -5.00
N GLY A 58 29.76 -5.21 -5.50
CA GLY A 58 29.54 -4.95 -6.92
C GLY A 58 28.26 -5.55 -7.49
N LYS A 59 27.30 -5.92 -6.64
CA LYS A 59 26.01 -6.49 -7.03
C LYS A 59 24.91 -5.43 -7.13
N SER A 60 23.97 -5.61 -8.06
CA SER A 60 22.85 -4.67 -8.30
C SER A 60 21.68 -5.37 -8.97
N LEU A 61 20.45 -4.95 -8.67
CA LEU A 61 19.25 -5.41 -9.36
C LEU A 61 19.36 -5.20 -10.88
N ARG A 62 19.90 -4.07 -11.32
CA ARG A 62 20.03 -3.72 -12.74
C ARG A 62 21.04 -4.60 -13.49
N ASN A 63 21.98 -5.20 -12.77
CA ASN A 63 22.94 -6.17 -13.34
C ASN A 63 22.32 -7.57 -13.49
N GLY A 64 21.07 -7.76 -13.07
CA GLY A 64 20.39 -9.05 -13.09
C GLY A 64 20.68 -9.93 -11.87
N ASP A 65 21.33 -9.38 -10.82
CA ASP A 65 21.53 -10.12 -9.57
C ASP A 65 20.18 -10.40 -8.87
N GLU A 66 20.08 -11.55 -8.21
CA GLU A 66 18.82 -12.01 -7.63
C GLU A 66 18.45 -11.21 -6.36
N PRO A 67 17.26 -10.58 -6.28
CA PRO A 67 16.84 -9.87 -5.08
C PRO A 67 16.48 -10.84 -3.95
N VAL A 68 16.70 -10.42 -2.70
CA VAL A 68 16.11 -11.12 -1.55
C VAL A 68 14.60 -10.88 -1.56
N ARG A 69 13.84 -11.98 -1.66
CA ARG A 69 12.37 -11.94 -1.70
C ARG A 69 11.75 -12.47 -0.41
N SER A 70 10.85 -11.68 0.19
CA SER A 70 9.99 -12.18 1.28
C SER A 70 8.82 -13.00 0.76
N GLY A 71 8.35 -12.70 -0.46
CA GLY A 71 7.36 -13.47 -1.19
C GLY A 71 7.56 -13.27 -2.68
N ARG A 72 6.73 -13.94 -3.51
CA ARG A 72 6.91 -13.90 -4.97
C ARG A 72 6.96 -12.49 -5.57
N TRP A 73 6.24 -11.53 -4.99
CA TRP A 73 6.05 -10.20 -5.58
C TRP A 73 6.74 -9.07 -4.82
N GLN A 74 7.48 -9.37 -3.75
CA GLN A 74 8.09 -8.37 -2.87
C GLN A 74 9.59 -8.62 -2.75
N ILE A 75 10.36 -7.53 -2.75
CA ILE A 75 11.80 -7.54 -2.50
C ILE A 75 12.11 -6.84 -1.17
N MET A 76 13.22 -7.21 -0.54
CA MET A 76 13.70 -6.59 0.69
C MET A 76 14.57 -5.37 0.38
N ILE A 77 14.41 -4.31 1.17
CA ILE A 77 15.15 -3.04 1.04
C ILE A 77 15.51 -2.49 2.42
N ASN A 78 16.56 -1.70 2.52
CA ASN A 78 16.78 -0.79 3.64
C ASN A 78 16.09 0.55 3.35
N GLY A 79 14.76 0.56 3.44
CA GLY A 79 13.92 1.65 2.92
C GLY A 79 13.64 2.81 3.87
N GLU A 80 14.47 3.08 4.87
CA GLU A 80 14.24 4.16 5.85
C GLU A 80 14.16 5.53 5.15
N SER A 81 15.12 5.82 4.28
CA SER A 81 15.18 7.07 3.52
C SER A 81 14.46 7.01 2.16
N TYR A 82 13.61 6.01 1.93
CA TYR A 82 12.99 5.79 0.62
C TYR A 82 12.27 7.03 0.09
N LYS A 83 11.46 7.70 0.94
CA LYS A 83 10.76 8.93 0.51
C LYS A 83 11.72 10.09 0.24
N CYS A 84 12.79 10.23 1.02
CA CYS A 84 13.78 11.29 0.82
C CYS A 84 14.47 11.14 -0.53
N ILE A 85 14.88 9.92 -0.89
CA ILE A 85 15.51 9.59 -2.19
C ILE A 85 14.57 9.95 -3.35
N VAL A 86 13.30 9.51 -3.29
CA VAL A 86 12.32 9.81 -4.34
C VAL A 86 12.01 11.31 -4.41
N ALA A 87 11.92 11.99 -3.27
CA ALA A 87 11.67 13.42 -3.22
C ALA A 87 12.85 14.23 -3.78
N GLU A 88 14.08 13.80 -3.51
CA GLU A 88 15.29 14.41 -4.05
C GLU A 88 15.34 14.28 -5.58
N ALA A 89 15.09 13.09 -6.12
CA ALA A 89 15.02 12.89 -7.57
C ALA A 89 13.95 13.78 -8.23
N ALA A 90 12.76 13.89 -7.62
CA ALA A 90 11.71 14.78 -8.10
C ALA A 90 12.11 16.26 -8.02
N LYS A 91 12.73 16.68 -6.91
CA LYS A 91 13.22 18.07 -6.71
C LYS A 91 14.32 18.42 -7.71
N ASN A 92 15.23 17.50 -8.00
CA ASN A 92 16.32 17.71 -8.95
C ASN A 92 15.80 17.80 -10.40
N ALA A 93 14.84 16.95 -10.77
CA ALA A 93 14.24 16.99 -12.11
C ALA A 93 13.35 18.23 -12.32
N LEU A 94 12.54 18.58 -11.31
CA LEU A 94 11.55 19.66 -11.41
C LEU A 94 12.11 21.01 -10.97
N GLY A 95 13.21 21.09 -10.22
CA GLY A 95 13.73 22.35 -9.69
C GLY A 95 12.85 22.96 -8.60
N GLU A 96 13.48 23.42 -7.53
CA GLU A 96 12.80 23.90 -6.32
C GLU A 96 11.81 25.05 -6.55
N ALA A 97 12.12 25.97 -7.47
CA ALA A 97 11.26 27.12 -7.78
C ALA A 97 9.88 26.73 -8.34
N ARG A 98 9.70 25.48 -8.81
CA ARG A 98 8.44 24.94 -9.33
C ARG A 98 7.71 24.06 -8.31
N ILE A 99 8.19 24.01 -7.06
CA ILE A 99 7.61 23.24 -5.96
C ILE A 99 7.07 24.20 -4.90
N MET A 100 5.78 24.09 -4.63
CA MET A 100 5.12 24.86 -3.58
C MET A 100 4.71 23.91 -2.44
N GLU A 101 5.42 23.98 -1.33
CA GLU A 101 5.08 23.23 -0.13
C GLU A 101 4.13 24.02 0.79
N ARG A 102 3.50 23.33 1.74
CA ARG A 102 2.59 23.95 2.74
C ARG A 102 1.39 24.70 2.15
N ILE A 103 1.01 24.38 0.91
CA ILE A 103 -0.26 24.81 0.30
C ILE A 103 -1.23 23.63 0.32
N PHE A 104 -2.42 23.81 0.89
CA PHE A 104 -3.47 22.79 0.86
C PHE A 104 -4.53 23.15 -0.18
N ILE A 105 -4.75 22.24 -1.13
CA ILE A 105 -5.75 22.39 -2.18
C ILE A 105 -7.11 21.92 -1.67
N VAL A 106 -8.15 22.72 -1.92
CA VAL A 106 -9.50 22.51 -1.38
C VAL A 106 -10.53 22.24 -2.48
N LYS A 107 -10.41 22.90 -3.63
CA LYS A 107 -11.44 22.86 -4.67
C LYS A 107 -10.83 22.85 -6.07
N LEU A 108 -11.41 22.05 -6.96
CA LEU A 108 -11.11 22.06 -8.40
C LEU A 108 -12.10 22.97 -9.13
N LEU A 109 -11.67 23.54 -10.25
CA LEU A 109 -12.44 24.49 -11.05
C LEU A 109 -12.64 23.94 -12.45
N LEU A 110 -13.88 23.96 -12.96
CA LEU A 110 -14.18 23.67 -14.36
C LEU A 110 -14.03 24.92 -15.23
N ASP A 111 -13.80 24.72 -16.52
CA ASP A 111 -13.79 25.75 -17.54
C ASP A 111 -15.19 26.37 -17.69
N ALA A 112 -15.25 27.68 -17.86
CA ALA A 112 -16.51 28.40 -17.93
C ALA A 112 -17.20 28.28 -19.30
N ASN A 113 -16.44 27.92 -20.35
CA ASN A 113 -16.90 27.93 -21.73
C ASN A 113 -16.97 26.52 -22.34
N THR A 114 -16.21 25.58 -21.79
CA THR A 114 -16.12 24.20 -22.28
C THR A 114 -16.64 23.25 -21.21
N ASP A 115 -17.76 22.59 -21.48
CA ASP A 115 -18.34 21.65 -20.53
C ASP A 115 -17.39 20.47 -20.23
N ASN A 116 -17.44 19.98 -18.99
CA ASN A 116 -16.63 18.86 -18.49
C ASN A 116 -15.10 19.00 -18.72
N ARG A 117 -14.58 20.23 -18.65
CA ARG A 117 -13.15 20.55 -18.81
C ARG A 117 -12.59 21.15 -17.53
N ILE A 118 -11.51 20.59 -16.98
CA ILE A 118 -10.81 21.21 -15.84
C ILE A 118 -10.16 22.54 -16.25
N ALA A 119 -10.13 23.54 -15.38
CA ALA A 119 -9.47 24.82 -15.62
C ALA A 119 -8.45 25.19 -14.54
N GLY A 120 -8.53 24.57 -13.36
CA GLY A 120 -7.69 24.98 -12.25
C GLY A 120 -8.03 24.37 -10.90
N ALA A 121 -7.42 24.92 -9.87
CA ALA A 121 -7.69 24.59 -8.47
C ALA A 121 -7.48 25.79 -7.55
N VAL A 122 -8.09 25.72 -6.36
CA VAL A 122 -7.98 26.72 -5.30
C VAL A 122 -7.46 26.05 -4.03
N GLY A 123 -6.52 26.71 -3.38
CA GLY A 123 -5.96 26.31 -2.09
C GLY A 123 -5.56 27.50 -1.24
N PHE A 124 -5.04 27.21 -0.05
CA PHE A 124 -4.54 28.25 0.86
C PHE A 124 -3.21 27.83 1.49
N ASN A 125 -2.43 28.83 1.89
CA ASN A 125 -1.14 28.64 2.53
C ASN A 125 -1.32 28.33 4.03
N LEU A 126 -0.58 27.34 4.54
CA LEU A 126 -0.59 26.95 5.96
C LEU A 126 0.40 27.77 6.80
N ARG A 127 1.10 28.73 6.20
CA ARG A 127 2.13 29.56 6.84
C ARG A 127 1.89 31.07 6.71
N ALA A 128 0.93 31.47 5.89
CA ALA A 128 0.53 32.86 5.69
C ALA A 128 -0.95 32.94 5.25
N ASN A 129 -1.58 34.11 5.37
CA ASN A 129 -2.97 34.33 4.98
C ASN A 129 -3.09 34.56 3.46
N GLU A 130 -2.76 33.55 2.67
CA GLU A 130 -2.69 33.62 1.22
C GLU A 130 -3.64 32.60 0.58
N VAL A 131 -4.50 33.08 -0.32
CA VAL A 131 -5.34 32.23 -1.18
C VAL A 131 -4.64 32.06 -2.52
N HIS A 132 -4.38 30.82 -2.90
CA HIS A 132 -3.76 30.48 -4.18
C HIS A 132 -4.83 30.01 -5.17
N ILE A 133 -4.84 30.65 -6.34
CA ILE A 133 -5.70 30.27 -7.47
C ILE A 133 -4.78 29.82 -8.60
N PHE A 134 -4.81 28.52 -8.89
CA PHE A 134 -4.03 27.91 -9.96
C PHE A 134 -4.89 27.79 -11.20
N ARG A 135 -4.44 28.35 -12.32
CA ARG A 135 -4.99 28.09 -13.65
C ARG A 135 -4.08 27.10 -14.36
N THR A 136 -4.65 26.07 -14.97
CA THR A 136 -3.85 25.05 -15.67
C THR A 136 -4.55 24.50 -16.90
N ASN A 137 -3.75 24.08 -17.87
CA ASN A 137 -4.24 23.32 -19.00
C ASN A 137 -4.49 21.85 -18.63
N ALA A 138 -3.66 21.25 -17.78
CA ALA A 138 -3.78 19.86 -17.33
C ALA A 138 -3.29 19.71 -15.89
N MET A 139 -3.86 18.79 -15.12
CA MET A 139 -3.40 18.50 -13.76
C MET A 139 -3.63 17.07 -13.34
N MET A 140 -2.87 16.64 -12.33
CA MET A 140 -2.99 15.37 -11.65
C MET A 140 -3.33 15.60 -10.18
N VAL A 141 -4.30 14.85 -9.65
CA VAL A 141 -4.66 14.86 -8.24
C VAL A 141 -4.19 13.56 -7.60
N ALA A 142 -3.09 13.61 -6.85
CA ALA A 142 -2.44 12.45 -6.23
C ALA A 142 -2.30 12.63 -4.70
N CYS A 143 -3.40 12.94 -4.00
CA CYS A 143 -3.41 13.31 -2.58
C CYS A 143 -3.60 12.11 -1.61
N GLY A 144 -3.38 10.88 -2.10
CA GLY A 144 -3.55 9.64 -1.33
C GLY A 144 -5.01 9.24 -1.11
N GLY A 145 -5.23 8.31 -0.17
CA GLY A 145 -6.54 7.72 0.13
C GLY A 145 -7.34 8.45 1.21
N ALA A 146 -8.14 7.70 1.98
CA ALA A 146 -8.95 8.21 3.08
C ALA A 146 -8.81 7.33 4.34
N VAL A 147 -8.54 7.96 5.48
CA VAL A 147 -8.47 7.33 6.81
C VAL A 147 -9.26 8.14 7.83
N ASN A 148 -9.43 7.61 9.04
CA ASN A 148 -10.25 8.21 10.11
C ASN A 148 -11.72 8.50 9.73
N VAL A 149 -12.18 7.98 8.59
CA VAL A 149 -13.59 7.96 8.17
C VAL A 149 -14.42 6.90 8.92
N TYR A 150 -13.75 6.00 9.64
CA TYR A 150 -14.33 5.07 10.62
C TYR A 150 -13.69 5.29 11.98
N LYS A 151 -14.46 5.10 13.07
CA LYS A 151 -13.95 5.16 14.45
C LYS A 151 -12.84 4.11 14.66
N PRO A 152 -11.61 4.48 15.05
CA PRO A 152 -10.53 3.54 15.30
C PRO A 152 -10.70 2.79 16.62
N ARG A 153 -9.87 1.76 16.85
CA ARG A 153 -9.91 0.93 18.08
C ARG A 153 -9.45 1.69 19.34
N SER A 154 -8.60 2.70 19.18
CA SER A 154 -8.14 3.59 20.26
C SER A 154 -8.63 5.01 19.98
N THR A 155 -9.32 5.63 20.93
CA THR A 155 -10.01 6.92 20.72
C THR A 155 -9.44 8.09 21.53
N GLY A 156 -8.44 7.83 22.39
CA GLY A 156 -7.62 8.88 23.00
C GLY A 156 -6.46 9.26 22.07
N GLU A 157 -5.26 9.44 22.62
CA GLU A 157 -4.04 9.74 21.84
C GLU A 157 -3.76 8.71 20.74
N GLY A 158 -4.13 7.44 20.97
CA GLY A 158 -4.02 6.36 20.00
C GLY A 158 -4.86 6.56 18.72
N MET A 159 -5.75 7.56 18.66
CA MET A 159 -6.48 7.91 17.44
C MET A 159 -5.54 8.38 16.32
N GLY A 160 -4.36 8.91 16.66
CA GLY A 160 -3.31 9.24 15.69
C GLY A 160 -2.62 8.02 15.07
N ARG A 161 -2.86 6.82 15.59
CA ARG A 161 -2.21 5.56 15.20
C ARG A 161 -3.08 4.76 14.24
N ALA A 162 -3.39 5.30 13.07
CA ALA A 162 -3.99 4.50 11.99
C ALA A 162 -2.91 3.64 11.30
N TRP A 163 -3.30 2.51 10.69
CA TRP A 163 -2.37 1.69 9.90
C TRP A 163 -1.92 2.41 8.61
N TYR A 164 -2.84 3.13 7.98
CA TYR A 164 -2.57 3.97 6.81
C TYR A 164 -2.40 5.43 7.28
N PRO A 165 -1.68 6.29 6.53
CA PRO A 165 -1.24 7.58 7.05
C PRO A 165 -2.38 8.49 7.52
N VAL A 166 -2.32 8.94 8.79
CA VAL A 166 -3.42 9.65 9.47
C VAL A 166 -3.85 10.96 8.79
N TRP A 167 -2.96 11.57 8.00
CA TRP A 167 -3.22 12.80 7.27
C TRP A 167 -4.01 12.62 5.97
N ASN A 168 -4.33 11.39 5.57
CA ASN A 168 -5.13 11.14 4.36
C ASN A 168 -6.63 11.38 4.60
N ALA A 169 -7.11 12.56 4.20
CA ALA A 169 -8.51 12.98 4.42
C ALA A 169 -9.48 12.63 3.27
N GLY A 170 -9.08 11.84 2.27
CA GLY A 170 -9.91 11.56 1.10
C GLY A 170 -9.99 12.69 0.07
N SER A 171 -9.05 13.63 0.11
CA SER A 171 -9.02 14.81 -0.77
C SER A 171 -9.04 14.44 -2.26
N THR A 172 -8.33 13.39 -2.66
CA THR A 172 -8.34 12.89 -4.06
C THR A 172 -9.76 12.58 -4.53
N TYR A 173 -10.50 11.82 -3.74
CA TYR A 173 -11.82 11.33 -4.13
C TYR A 173 -12.84 12.46 -4.18
N THR A 174 -12.92 13.25 -3.11
CA THR A 174 -13.95 14.30 -3.03
C THR A 174 -13.72 15.41 -4.05
N MET A 175 -12.48 15.83 -4.28
CA MET A 175 -12.20 16.93 -5.20
C MET A 175 -12.54 16.54 -6.65
N CYS A 176 -12.18 15.33 -7.08
CA CYS A 176 -12.49 14.84 -8.42
C CYS A 176 -13.99 14.56 -8.59
N ALA A 177 -14.64 13.93 -7.60
CA ALA A 177 -16.08 13.65 -7.67
C ALA A 177 -16.91 14.94 -7.77
N GLN A 178 -16.52 16.00 -7.05
CA GLN A 178 -17.22 17.29 -7.06
C GLN A 178 -17.17 18.02 -8.40
N VAL A 179 -16.19 17.73 -9.25
CA VAL A 179 -16.10 18.28 -10.62
C VAL A 179 -16.65 17.32 -11.68
N GLY A 180 -17.36 16.27 -11.26
CA GLY A 180 -18.06 15.35 -12.17
C GLY A 180 -17.22 14.19 -12.69
N ALA A 181 -16.03 13.94 -12.14
CA ALA A 181 -15.26 12.76 -12.51
C ALA A 181 -15.99 11.48 -12.06
N GLU A 182 -16.06 10.49 -12.97
CA GLU A 182 -16.63 9.19 -12.65
C GLU A 182 -15.79 8.47 -11.58
N MET A 183 -16.46 7.97 -10.55
CA MET A 183 -15.85 7.19 -9.47
C MET A 183 -16.13 5.71 -9.69
N THR A 184 -15.21 4.84 -9.29
CA THR A 184 -15.34 3.38 -9.46
C THR A 184 -14.90 2.63 -8.20
N MET A 185 -15.54 1.50 -7.91
CA MET A 185 -15.23 0.61 -6.78
C MET A 185 -15.17 1.31 -5.40
N MET A 186 -15.98 2.35 -5.18
CA MET A 186 -15.98 3.15 -3.94
C MET A 186 -16.49 2.38 -2.71
N GLU A 187 -17.18 1.26 -2.93
CA GLU A 187 -17.61 0.33 -1.88
C GLU A 187 -16.45 -0.54 -1.35
N ASN A 188 -15.37 -0.68 -2.13
CA ASN A 188 -14.21 -1.45 -1.72
C ASN A 188 -13.48 -0.75 -0.56
N ARG A 189 -13.12 -1.52 0.46
CA ARG A 189 -12.38 -1.05 1.64
C ARG A 189 -11.28 -2.01 2.00
N PHE A 190 -10.18 -1.48 2.54
CA PHE A 190 -9.08 -2.29 3.04
C PHE A 190 -9.04 -2.28 4.56
N VAL A 191 -9.23 -3.45 5.17
CA VAL A 191 -9.14 -3.64 6.62
C VAL A 191 -7.95 -4.57 6.92
N PRO A 192 -6.79 -4.02 7.32
CA PRO A 192 -5.58 -4.81 7.51
C PRO A 192 -5.61 -5.59 8.83
N ALA A 193 -5.24 -6.87 8.80
CA ALA A 193 -4.88 -7.63 10.00
C ALA A 193 -3.40 -7.37 10.34
N ARG A 194 -3.15 -6.83 11.53
CA ARG A 194 -1.82 -6.36 11.99
C ARG A 194 -1.66 -6.63 13.48
N PHE A 195 -0.46 -6.39 14.00
CA PHE A 195 -0.25 -6.38 15.45
C PHE A 195 -1.19 -5.37 16.13
N LYS A 196 -1.76 -5.79 17.26
CA LYS A 196 -2.74 -5.02 18.02
C LYS A 196 -2.15 -3.65 18.42
N ASP A 197 -2.99 -2.62 18.33
CA ASP A 197 -2.75 -1.21 18.70
C ASP A 197 -1.71 -0.48 17.84
N GLY A 198 -0.48 -0.99 17.73
CA GLY A 198 0.59 -0.37 16.95
C GLY A 198 0.46 -0.55 15.43
N TYR A 199 -0.33 -1.53 14.98
CA TYR A 199 -0.54 -1.89 13.58
C TYR A 199 0.74 -2.22 12.79
N GLY A 200 1.74 -2.79 13.48
CA GLY A 200 3.00 -3.24 12.87
C GLY A 200 2.78 -4.30 11.77
N PRO A 201 3.70 -4.37 10.78
CA PRO A 201 3.57 -5.28 9.65
C PRO A 201 3.70 -6.74 10.08
N VAL A 202 2.91 -7.61 9.45
CA VAL A 202 2.90 -9.07 9.71
C VAL A 202 3.50 -9.88 8.56
N GLY A 203 3.73 -9.25 7.40
CA GLY A 203 4.19 -9.93 6.19
C GLY A 203 5.54 -10.63 6.35
N ALA A 204 6.54 -9.94 6.92
CA ALA A 204 7.84 -10.54 7.21
C ALA A 204 7.73 -11.69 8.22
N TRP A 205 6.92 -11.54 9.27
CA TRP A 205 6.69 -12.60 10.24
C TRP A 205 6.10 -13.87 9.64
N PHE A 206 5.06 -13.74 8.82
CA PHE A 206 4.46 -14.90 8.14
C PHE A 206 5.36 -15.49 7.06
N LEU A 207 5.99 -14.65 6.25
CA LEU A 207 6.62 -15.12 5.02
C LEU A 207 8.12 -15.41 5.17
N LEU A 208 8.84 -14.61 5.96
CA LEU A 208 10.27 -14.80 6.21
C LEU A 208 10.49 -15.71 7.42
N PHE A 209 9.91 -15.35 8.57
CA PHE A 209 10.11 -16.06 9.85
C PHE A 209 9.13 -17.24 10.06
N LYS A 210 8.19 -17.46 9.12
CA LYS A 210 7.16 -18.52 9.18
C LYS A 210 6.41 -18.59 10.52
N ALA A 211 6.25 -17.46 11.19
CA ALA A 211 5.46 -17.34 12.40
C ALA A 211 4.00 -17.73 12.10
N LYS A 212 3.36 -18.42 13.04
CA LYS A 212 1.95 -18.80 12.94
C LYS A 212 1.08 -17.85 13.76
N ALA A 213 -0.14 -17.63 13.28
CA ALA A 213 -1.17 -16.93 14.04
C ALA A 213 -2.19 -17.94 14.55
N THR A 214 -2.38 -18.00 15.86
CA THR A 214 -3.23 -18.98 16.54
C THR A 214 -4.29 -18.29 17.39
N ASN A 215 -5.37 -19.01 17.70
CA ASN A 215 -6.39 -18.57 18.66
C ASN A 215 -5.96 -18.91 20.11
N TYR A 216 -6.80 -18.63 21.12
CA TYR A 216 -6.45 -18.90 22.53
C TYR A 216 -6.19 -20.39 22.84
N LYS A 217 -6.71 -21.31 22.01
CA LYS A 217 -6.48 -22.76 22.14
C LYS A 217 -5.17 -23.21 21.51
N GLY A 218 -4.42 -22.30 20.89
CA GLY A 218 -3.22 -22.62 20.12
C GLY A 218 -3.51 -23.20 18.73
N GLU A 219 -4.78 -23.15 18.27
CA GLU A 219 -5.18 -23.73 16.99
C GLU A 219 -4.89 -22.75 15.84
N ASP A 220 -4.45 -23.29 14.70
CA ASP A 220 -4.44 -22.55 13.43
C ASP A 220 -5.88 -22.39 12.95
N TYR A 221 -6.41 -21.18 13.08
CA TYR A 221 -7.79 -20.87 12.71
C TYR A 221 -8.01 -20.90 11.19
N CYS A 222 -6.97 -20.76 10.37
CA CYS A 222 -7.10 -20.88 8.90
C CYS A 222 -7.32 -22.35 8.50
N ALA A 223 -6.71 -23.28 9.23
CA ALA A 223 -6.98 -24.72 9.07
C ALA A 223 -8.36 -25.08 9.62
N THR A 224 -8.64 -24.67 10.86
CA THR A 224 -9.87 -25.04 11.58
C THR A 224 -11.13 -24.50 10.89
N ASN A 225 -11.07 -23.28 10.36
CA ASN A 225 -12.20 -22.66 9.67
C ASN A 225 -12.21 -22.84 8.15
N ARG A 226 -11.38 -23.74 7.60
CA ARG A 226 -11.20 -23.89 6.15
C ARG A 226 -12.52 -24.14 5.41
N ALA A 227 -13.46 -24.85 6.03
CA ALA A 227 -14.79 -25.13 5.47
C ALA A 227 -15.57 -23.86 5.10
N MET A 228 -15.31 -22.71 5.75
CA MET A 228 -15.94 -21.43 5.40
C MET A 228 -15.59 -20.96 3.99
N LEU A 229 -14.45 -21.41 3.45
CA LEU A 229 -13.98 -20.99 2.13
C LEU A 229 -14.56 -21.83 0.99
N LYS A 230 -15.14 -23.00 1.29
CA LYS A 230 -15.66 -23.94 0.30
C LYS A 230 -16.58 -23.28 -0.76
N PRO A 231 -17.62 -22.51 -0.41
CA PRO A 231 -18.47 -21.89 -1.43
C PRO A 231 -17.73 -20.86 -2.31
N TYR A 232 -16.65 -20.25 -1.83
CA TYR A 232 -15.82 -19.34 -2.62
C TYR A 232 -14.86 -20.10 -3.53
N GLU A 233 -14.29 -21.21 -3.06
CA GLU A 233 -13.44 -22.10 -3.83
C GLU A 233 -14.22 -22.78 -4.97
N ASP A 234 -15.42 -23.28 -4.66
CA ASP A 234 -16.31 -23.94 -5.64
C ASP A 234 -16.71 -22.97 -6.77
N ARG A 235 -16.69 -21.65 -6.53
CA ARG A 235 -16.94 -20.59 -7.53
C ARG A 235 -15.66 -20.00 -8.14
N GLY A 236 -14.49 -20.53 -7.80
CA GLY A 236 -13.21 -20.12 -8.38
C GLY A 236 -12.59 -18.84 -7.81
N TYR A 237 -13.08 -18.31 -6.68
CA TYR A 237 -12.52 -17.10 -6.03
C TYR A 237 -11.30 -17.40 -5.16
N ALA A 238 -11.13 -18.64 -4.73
CA ALA A 238 -9.95 -19.11 -4.01
C ALA A 238 -9.54 -20.48 -4.56
N LYS A 239 -8.24 -20.79 -4.56
CA LYS A 239 -7.75 -22.10 -5.00
C LYS A 239 -6.51 -22.51 -4.23
N GLY A 240 -6.58 -23.66 -3.54
CA GLY A 240 -5.46 -24.21 -2.79
C GLY A 240 -4.93 -23.23 -1.74
N HIS A 241 -3.65 -22.90 -1.78
CA HIS A 241 -3.04 -21.98 -0.82
C HIS A 241 -3.21 -20.49 -1.17
N VAL A 242 -3.78 -20.18 -2.35
CA VAL A 242 -4.03 -18.79 -2.76
C VAL A 242 -5.42 -18.38 -2.28
N ILE A 243 -5.45 -17.81 -1.07
CA ILE A 243 -6.66 -17.31 -0.43
C ILE A 243 -6.63 -15.76 -0.49
N PRO A 244 -7.67 -15.11 -1.02
CA PRO A 244 -7.82 -13.65 -0.98
C PRO A 244 -7.70 -13.08 0.44
N THR A 245 -7.09 -11.91 0.57
CA THR A 245 -6.81 -11.30 1.88
C THR A 245 -8.07 -11.08 2.72
N CYS A 246 -9.18 -10.66 2.11
CA CYS A 246 -10.46 -10.49 2.79
C CYS A 246 -11.04 -11.81 3.30
N LEU A 247 -10.86 -12.92 2.58
CA LEU A 247 -11.31 -14.26 3.00
C LEU A 247 -10.44 -14.83 4.14
N ARG A 248 -9.15 -14.50 4.20
CA ARG A 248 -8.32 -14.77 5.38
C ARG A 248 -8.86 -14.06 6.62
N ASN A 249 -9.18 -12.77 6.49
CA ASN A 249 -9.80 -12.01 7.57
C ASN A 249 -11.19 -12.54 7.94
N HIS A 250 -11.95 -13.07 6.98
CA HIS A 250 -13.28 -13.63 7.24
C HIS A 250 -13.23 -14.81 8.21
N MET A 251 -12.25 -15.72 8.06
CA MET A 251 -12.00 -16.81 9.01
C MET A 251 -11.61 -16.26 10.39
N MET A 252 -10.73 -15.25 10.45
CA MET A 252 -10.33 -14.60 11.70
C MET A 252 -11.52 -13.93 12.42
N LEU A 253 -12.44 -13.30 11.68
CA LEU A 253 -13.63 -12.65 12.23
C LEU A 253 -14.59 -13.64 12.89
N ARG A 254 -14.58 -14.92 12.50
CA ARG A 254 -15.34 -15.97 13.18
C ARG A 254 -14.78 -16.24 14.57
N GLU A 255 -13.47 -16.41 14.68
CA GLU A 255 -12.81 -16.61 15.99
C GLU A 255 -13.11 -15.46 16.95
N MET A 256 -13.02 -14.22 16.46
CA MET A 256 -13.25 -13.03 17.29
C MET A 256 -14.69 -12.94 17.80
N ARG A 257 -15.70 -13.16 16.93
CA ARG A 257 -17.11 -13.01 17.31
C ARG A 257 -17.61 -14.16 18.19
N GLU A 258 -17.00 -15.33 18.07
CA GLU A 258 -17.32 -16.52 18.88
C GLU A 258 -16.47 -16.59 20.17
N GLY A 259 -15.79 -15.49 20.54
CA GLY A 259 -15.08 -15.37 21.82
C GLY A 259 -13.78 -16.18 21.90
N ARG A 260 -13.22 -16.62 20.78
CA ARG A 260 -11.97 -17.41 20.73
C ARG A 260 -10.71 -16.57 20.50
N GLY A 261 -10.79 -15.27 20.74
CA GLY A 261 -9.60 -14.44 20.83
C GLY A 261 -8.81 -14.68 22.14
N PRO A 262 -7.63 -14.07 22.30
CA PRO A 262 -6.94 -13.24 21.32
C PRO A 262 -6.39 -14.07 20.14
N ILE A 263 -6.29 -13.42 18.97
CA ILE A 263 -5.49 -13.97 17.87
C ILE A 263 -4.05 -13.52 18.10
N TYR A 264 -3.19 -14.49 18.37
CA TYR A 264 -1.80 -14.25 18.77
C TYR A 264 -0.86 -14.73 17.68
N MET A 265 0.15 -13.93 17.38
CA MET A 265 1.26 -14.34 16.53
C MET A 265 2.40 -14.82 17.42
N ASP A 266 2.67 -16.12 17.41
CA ASP A 266 3.78 -16.68 18.20
C ASP A 266 5.11 -16.39 17.51
N THR A 267 5.67 -15.23 17.84
CA THR A 267 7.00 -14.82 17.36
C THR A 267 8.12 -15.48 18.15
N LYS A 268 7.84 -15.99 19.37
CA LYS A 268 8.85 -16.59 20.25
C LYS A 268 9.33 -17.94 19.73
N THR A 269 8.41 -18.71 19.15
CA THR A 269 8.72 -20.03 18.58
C THR A 269 8.74 -20.04 17.05
N ALA A 270 8.72 -18.87 16.41
CA ALA A 270 8.92 -18.77 14.96
C ALA A 270 10.33 -19.27 14.60
N LEU A 271 10.53 -19.67 13.34
CA LEU A 271 11.76 -20.30 12.80
C LEU A 271 13.06 -19.79 13.41
#